data_AF-A0A4V0X2B0-F1
#
_entry.id   AF-A0A4V0X2B0-F1
#
_cell.length_a   1.000
_cell.length_b   1.000
_cell.length_c   1.000
_cell.angle_alpha   90.00
_cell.angle_beta   90.00
_cell.angle_gamma   90.00
#
_symmetry.space_group_name_H-M   'P 1'
#
loop_
_entity.id
_entity.type
_entity.pdbx_description
1 polymer ?
#
loop_
_entity_poly.entity_id
_entity_poly.type
_entity_poly.pdbx_seq_one_letter_code
_entity_poly.pdbx_strand_id
1 'polypeptide(L)'
;MLHKFLNLTFFKNNFFKDFISRVFEKITLKTFSFKNFSSLFFVGIVIAVIICSLDLYTKKYIFNLIDNYTNLNSLTKQNYPEIKVFEFFSLVKVWNTGVSFGMFSKIENSEIIFVIIQGGIGLALMFWLYQVKKIYIAIALGLVIGGAFGNTVDRVMNGAVADFLDFYLGSYHWPAFNLADSAIFIGIMVLIFDEFFINKFKKNV
;
A
#
# COMPACT_ATOMS: atom_id res chain seq x y z
N MET A 1 22.35 -8.55 -10.43
CA MET A 1 21.82 -7.54 -9.48
C MET A 1 20.84 -8.17 -8.48
N LEU A 2 19.79 -8.87 -8.94
CA LEU A 2 18.80 -9.57 -8.11
C LEU A 2 19.40 -10.57 -7.11
N HIS A 3 20.40 -11.37 -7.54
CA HIS A 3 21.05 -12.36 -6.68
C HIS A 3 21.80 -11.72 -5.48
N LYS A 4 22.34 -10.50 -5.64
CA LYS A 4 22.98 -9.75 -4.54
C LYS A 4 21.93 -9.15 -3.58
N PHE A 5 20.79 -8.67 -4.10
CA PHE A 5 19.68 -8.13 -3.30
C PHE A 5 19.03 -9.20 -2.41
N LEU A 6 18.79 -10.40 -2.96
CA LEU A 6 18.19 -11.53 -2.24
C LEU A 6 19.12 -12.20 -1.21
N ASN A 7 20.38 -11.77 -1.12
CA ASN A 7 21.35 -12.25 -0.12
C ASN A 7 21.56 -11.25 1.03
N LEU A 8 20.81 -10.14 1.07
CA LEU A 8 20.76 -9.26 2.24
C LEU A 8 20.15 -10.01 3.44
N THR A 9 20.70 -9.78 4.63
CA THR A 9 20.39 -10.46 5.91
C THR A 9 18.90 -10.52 6.27
N PHE A 10 18.08 -9.64 5.69
CA PHE A 10 16.63 -9.55 5.89
C PHE A 10 15.85 -10.73 5.26
N PHE A 11 16.39 -11.37 4.21
CA PHE A 11 15.72 -12.46 3.48
C PHE A 11 16.26 -13.85 3.87
N LYS A 12 16.53 -14.11 5.16
CA LYS A 12 16.90 -15.46 5.63
C LYS A 12 15.78 -16.49 5.45
N ASN A 13 14.53 -16.06 5.27
CA ASN A 13 13.40 -16.94 5.04
C ASN A 13 13.26 -17.27 3.54
N ASN A 14 13.45 -18.54 3.18
CA ASN A 14 13.35 -19.04 1.79
C ASN A 14 12.00 -18.66 1.14
N PHE A 15 10.93 -18.56 1.92
CA PHE A 15 9.60 -18.17 1.44
C PHE A 15 9.59 -16.78 0.77
N PHE A 16 10.06 -15.75 1.48
CA PHE A 16 10.03 -14.38 0.96
C PHE A 16 10.99 -14.20 -0.20
N LYS A 17 12.15 -14.86 -0.14
CA LYS A 17 13.15 -14.86 -1.22
C LYS A 17 12.56 -15.41 -2.51
N ASP A 18 11.86 -16.55 -2.42
CA ASP A 18 11.20 -17.18 -3.57
C ASP A 18 10.07 -16.31 -4.14
N PHE A 19 9.24 -15.73 -3.26
CA PHE A 19 8.16 -14.83 -3.68
C PHE A 19 8.70 -13.65 -4.47
N ILE A 20 9.68 -12.93 -3.92
CA ILE A 20 10.28 -11.76 -4.57
C ILE A 20 10.93 -12.16 -5.89
N SER A 21 11.67 -13.27 -5.93
CA SER A 21 12.28 -13.78 -7.17
C SER A 21 11.24 -13.99 -8.28
N ARG A 22 10.09 -14.59 -7.93
CA ARG A 22 8.99 -14.82 -8.88
C ARG A 22 8.29 -13.53 -9.31
N VAL A 23 8.16 -12.55 -8.42
CA VAL A 23 7.65 -11.21 -8.80
C VAL A 23 8.60 -10.55 -9.81
N PHE A 24 9.90 -10.57 -9.54
CA PHE A 24 10.90 -10.04 -10.48
C PHE A 24 10.88 -10.74 -11.83
N GLU A 25 10.73 -12.07 -11.85
CA GLU A 25 10.62 -12.86 -13.07
C GLU A 25 9.44 -12.39 -13.94
N LYS A 26 8.28 -12.19 -13.31
CA LYS A 26 7.06 -11.70 -13.99
C LYS A 26 7.22 -10.29 -14.55
N ILE A 27 8.07 -9.45 -13.94
CA ILE A 27 8.37 -8.09 -14.42
C ILE A 27 9.40 -8.11 -15.57
N THR A 28 10.36 -9.03 -15.55
CA THR A 28 11.56 -8.96 -16.41
C THR A 28 11.45 -9.72 -17.75
N LEU A 29 10.62 -10.77 -17.85
CA LEU A 29 10.84 -11.84 -18.86
C LEU A 29 10.04 -11.83 -20.17
N LYS A 30 9.50 -10.73 -20.68
CA LYS A 30 9.02 -10.71 -22.08
C LYS A 30 9.34 -9.43 -22.80
N THR A 31 9.96 -9.56 -23.98
CA THR A 31 10.02 -8.50 -24.98
C THR A 31 8.61 -8.00 -25.23
N PHE A 32 8.41 -6.71 -24.93
CA PHE A 32 7.10 -6.09 -24.96
C PHE A 32 6.60 -6.07 -26.41
N SER A 33 5.46 -6.71 -26.67
CA SER A 33 4.67 -6.46 -27.87
C SER A 33 3.47 -5.65 -27.42
N PHE A 34 3.47 -4.34 -27.66
CA PHE A 34 2.36 -3.40 -27.36
C PHE A 34 1.10 -3.68 -28.19
N LYS A 35 0.95 -4.87 -28.77
CA LYS A 35 -0.03 -5.11 -29.82
C LYS A 35 -1.45 -5.38 -29.31
N ASN A 36 -1.72 -5.67 -28.03
CA ASN A 36 -3.08 -5.72 -27.47
C ASN A 36 -3.10 -5.76 -25.92
N PHE A 37 -3.67 -4.75 -25.27
CA PHE A 37 -4.03 -4.79 -23.85
C PHE A 37 -5.20 -5.75 -23.62
N SER A 38 -5.12 -6.60 -22.60
CA SER A 38 -6.24 -7.48 -22.22
C SER A 38 -7.34 -6.70 -21.49
N SER A 39 -8.57 -7.21 -21.50
CA SER A 39 -9.65 -6.66 -20.66
C SER A 39 -9.27 -6.66 -19.16
N LEU A 40 -8.49 -7.67 -18.73
CA LEU A 40 -8.00 -7.78 -17.35
C LEU A 40 -7.02 -6.66 -16.99
N PHE A 41 -6.20 -6.20 -17.92
CA PHE A 41 -5.35 -5.04 -17.70
C PHE A 41 -6.20 -3.81 -17.35
N PHE A 42 -7.23 -3.54 -18.14
CA PHE A 42 -8.14 -2.42 -17.88
C PHE A 42 -8.90 -2.58 -16.56
N VAL A 43 -9.32 -3.79 -16.19
CA VAL A 43 -9.91 -4.04 -14.87
C VAL A 43 -8.93 -3.63 -13.76
N GLY A 44 -7.67 -4.08 -13.82
CA GLY A 44 -6.69 -3.73 -12.80
C GLY A 44 -6.43 -2.22 -12.73
N ILE A 45 -6.38 -1.53 -13.87
CA ILE A 45 -6.24 -0.07 -13.92
C ILE A 45 -7.46 0.64 -13.32
N VAL A 46 -8.67 0.21 -13.65
CA VAL A 46 -9.91 0.77 -13.06
C VAL A 46 -9.92 0.60 -11.55
N ILE A 47 -9.57 -0.59 -11.05
CA ILE A 47 -9.45 -0.83 -9.60
C ILE A 47 -8.39 0.09 -8.98
N ALA A 48 -7.22 0.24 -9.62
CA ALA A 48 -6.17 1.12 -9.10
C ALA A 48 -6.62 2.58 -9.02
N VAL A 49 -7.30 3.09 -10.05
CA VAL A 49 -7.85 4.45 -10.07
C VAL A 49 -8.90 4.63 -8.99
N ILE A 50 -9.82 3.68 -8.83
CA ILE A 50 -10.85 3.72 -7.80
C ILE A 50 -10.21 3.77 -6.41
N ILE A 51 -9.26 2.89 -6.11
CA ILE A 51 -8.62 2.81 -4.80
C ILE A 51 -7.82 4.08 -4.49
N CYS A 52 -7.00 4.55 -5.44
CA CYS A 52 -6.26 5.79 -5.27
C CYS A 52 -7.21 6.98 -5.02
N SER A 53 -8.29 7.08 -5.81
CA SER A 53 -9.27 8.17 -5.67
C SER A 53 -10.01 8.12 -4.33
N LEU A 54 -10.43 6.93 -3.91
CA LEU A 54 -11.11 6.73 -2.63
C LEU A 54 -10.18 7.01 -1.45
N ASP A 55 -8.92 6.61 -1.54
CA ASP A 55 -7.92 6.88 -0.50
C ASP A 55 -7.70 8.39 -0.32
N LEU A 56 -7.41 9.11 -1.41
CA LEU A 56 -7.23 10.56 -1.38
C LEU A 56 -8.48 11.29 -0.88
N TYR A 57 -9.67 10.84 -1.30
CA TYR A 57 -10.94 11.40 -0.85
C TYR A 57 -11.14 11.17 0.66
N THR A 58 -10.96 9.94 1.14
CA THR A 58 -11.19 9.59 2.56
C THR A 58 -10.20 10.31 3.48
N LYS A 59 -8.92 10.41 3.11
CA LYS A 59 -7.91 11.20 3.83
C LYS A 59 -8.35 12.64 4.03
N LYS A 60 -8.71 13.31 2.93
CA LYS A 60 -9.18 14.70 2.96
C LYS A 60 -10.45 14.86 3.79
N TYR A 61 -11.42 13.95 3.60
CA TYR A 61 -12.69 14.00 4.31
C TYR A 61 -12.50 13.85 5.83
N ILE A 62 -11.74 12.84 6.26
CA ILE A 62 -11.53 12.56 7.69
C ILE A 62 -10.70 13.65 8.35
N PHE A 63 -9.66 14.17 7.70
CA PHE A 63 -8.87 15.26 8.28
C PHE A 63 -9.71 16.52 8.47
N ASN A 64 -10.56 16.88 7.50
CA ASN A 64 -11.49 18.00 7.63
C ASN A 64 -12.53 17.76 8.73
N LEU A 65 -13.02 16.53 8.86
CA LEU A 65 -13.95 16.14 9.93
C LEU A 65 -13.32 16.37 11.31
N ILE A 66 -12.08 15.91 11.51
CA ILE A 66 -11.34 16.06 12.75
C ILE A 66 -11.03 17.53 13.06
N ASP A 67 -10.60 18.31 12.06
CA ASP A 67 -10.33 19.73 12.23
C ASP A 67 -11.58 20.50 12.66
N ASN A 68 -12.72 20.23 12.01
CA ASN A 68 -14.00 20.85 12.36
C ASN A 68 -14.45 20.46 13.77
N TYR A 69 -14.35 19.18 14.13
CA TYR A 69 -14.68 18.69 15.47
C TYR A 69 -13.82 19.35 16.55
N THR A 70 -12.51 19.51 16.30
CA THR A 70 -11.56 20.12 17.24
C THR A 70 -11.83 21.62 17.42
N ASN A 71 -12.13 22.34 16.33
CA ASN A 71 -12.43 23.77 16.37
C ASN A 71 -13.72 24.08 17.15
N LEU A 72 -14.74 23.25 17.01
CA LEU A 72 -16.00 23.38 17.77
C LEU A 72 -15.79 23.14 19.27
N ASN A 73 -14.93 22.19 19.61
CA ASN A 73 -14.65 21.80 21.00
C ASN A 73 -13.45 22.55 21.59
N SER A 74 -13.29 23.83 21.26
CA SER A 74 -12.18 24.71 21.68
C SER A 74 -11.84 24.75 23.19
N LEU A 75 -12.73 24.25 24.05
CA LEU A 75 -12.52 24.08 25.50
C LEU A 75 -11.69 22.83 25.86
N THR A 76 -11.61 21.84 24.98
CA THR A 76 -10.76 20.65 25.09
C THR A 76 -9.63 20.76 24.08
N LYS A 77 -8.64 21.61 24.37
CA LYS A 77 -7.42 21.72 23.56
C LYS A 77 -6.57 20.46 23.76
N GLN A 78 -6.99 19.35 23.17
CA GLN A 78 -6.27 18.09 23.20
C GLN A 78 -5.05 18.23 22.27
N ASN A 79 -3.86 17.86 22.75
CA ASN A 79 -2.63 17.93 21.97
C ASN A 79 -2.63 16.98 20.75
N TYR A 80 -3.58 16.03 20.73
CA TYR A 80 -3.79 15.07 19.64
C TYR A 80 -5.28 15.00 19.35
N PRO A 81 -5.76 15.61 18.26
CA PRO A 81 -7.17 15.61 17.94
C PRO A 81 -7.58 14.20 17.49
N GLU A 82 -8.46 13.57 18.27
CA GLU A 82 -9.07 12.28 17.97
C GLU A 82 -10.59 12.36 18.05
N ILE A 83 -11.28 11.57 17.24
CA ILE A 83 -12.70 11.28 17.37
C ILE A 83 -12.82 9.81 17.75
N LYS A 84 -13.16 9.53 19.01
CA LYS A 84 -13.45 8.17 19.46
C LYS A 84 -14.75 7.68 18.81
N VAL A 85 -14.66 6.60 18.06
CA VAL A 85 -15.82 5.99 17.38
C VAL A 85 -16.31 4.79 18.18
N PHE A 86 -15.40 3.94 18.64
CA PHE A 86 -15.66 2.81 19.53
C PHE A 86 -14.61 2.73 20.65
N GLU A 87 -14.81 1.86 21.63
CA GLU A 87 -13.85 1.67 22.73
C GLU A 87 -12.47 1.17 22.29
N PHE A 88 -12.36 0.60 21.10
CA PHE A 88 -11.13 0.05 20.51
C PHE A 88 -10.73 0.73 19.19
N PHE A 89 -11.44 1.79 18.77
CA PHE A 89 -11.23 2.43 17.47
C PHE A 89 -11.49 3.94 17.51
N SER A 90 -10.48 4.69 17.07
CA SER A 90 -10.51 6.14 16.93
C SER A 90 -10.19 6.56 15.49
N LEU A 91 -10.77 7.69 15.10
CA LEU A 91 -10.26 8.47 13.97
C LEU A 91 -9.22 9.46 14.49
N VAL A 92 -8.03 9.43 13.92
CA VAL A 92 -6.91 10.29 14.30
C VAL A 92 -6.41 11.09 13.11
N LYS A 93 -5.66 12.17 13.37
CA LYS A 93 -5.00 12.95 12.33
C LYS A 93 -3.48 12.81 12.48
N VAL A 94 -2.90 11.85 11.77
CA VAL A 94 -1.45 11.55 11.84
C VAL A 94 -0.80 11.79 10.49
N TRP A 95 0.26 12.59 10.47
CA TRP A 95 1.15 12.73 9.31
C TRP A 95 2.36 11.82 9.48
N ASN A 96 2.45 10.80 8.65
CA ASN A 96 3.51 9.81 8.69
C ASN A 96 4.62 10.15 7.68
N THR A 97 5.74 10.63 8.19
CA THR A 97 6.95 10.97 7.40
C THR A 97 7.84 9.76 7.10
N GLY A 98 7.60 8.62 7.75
CA GLY A 98 8.41 7.40 7.58
C GLY A 98 7.69 6.29 6.79
N VAL A 99 8.15 5.06 7.03
CA VAL A 99 7.37 3.82 6.81
C VAL A 99 6.55 3.54 8.08
N SER A 100 5.71 2.50 8.07
CA SER A 100 5.07 1.94 9.28
C SER A 100 6.01 1.98 10.50
N PHE A 101 5.46 2.35 11.66
CA PHE A 101 6.18 2.55 12.93
C PHE A 101 7.17 3.73 12.96
N GLY A 102 7.10 4.69 12.02
CA GLY A 102 8.01 5.84 11.98
C GLY A 102 9.46 5.48 11.64
N MET A 103 9.69 4.25 11.16
CA MET A 103 11.00 3.82 10.68
C MET A 103 11.43 4.72 9.52
N PHE A 104 12.69 5.15 9.55
CA PHE A 104 13.30 6.06 8.58
C PHE A 104 12.78 7.51 8.56
N SER A 105 11.92 7.91 9.51
CA SER A 105 11.46 9.32 9.65
C SER A 105 12.58 10.33 9.93
N LYS A 106 13.76 9.86 10.38
CA LYS A 106 14.96 10.66 10.62
C LYS A 106 15.93 10.71 9.44
N ILE A 107 15.61 10.06 8.32
CA ILE A 107 16.41 10.15 7.11
C ILE A 107 16.08 11.47 6.41
N GLU A 108 17.11 12.25 6.11
CA GLU A 108 16.98 13.45 5.29
C GLU A 108 16.41 13.07 3.92
N ASN A 109 15.39 13.79 3.45
CA ASN A 109 14.69 13.53 2.20
C ASN A 109 13.97 12.16 2.13
N SER A 110 13.57 11.61 3.28
CA SER A 110 12.84 10.33 3.36
C SER A 110 11.61 10.28 2.44
N GLU A 111 10.89 11.39 2.30
CA GLU A 111 9.73 11.55 1.43
C GLU A 111 10.07 11.31 -0.06
N ILE A 112 11.20 11.86 -0.54
CA ILE A 112 11.66 11.66 -1.92
C ILE A 112 12.05 10.19 -2.14
N ILE A 113 12.76 9.60 -1.18
CA ILE A 113 13.15 8.18 -1.23
C ILE A 113 11.90 7.31 -1.33
N PHE A 114 10.89 7.58 -0.51
CA PHE A 114 9.65 6.81 -0.53
C PHE A 114 8.82 7.03 -1.78
N VAL A 115 8.77 8.24 -2.34
CA VAL A 115 8.14 8.50 -3.63
C VAL A 115 8.79 7.65 -4.73
N ILE A 116 10.12 7.62 -4.79
CA ILE A 116 10.86 6.83 -5.79
C ILE A 116 10.61 5.33 -5.59
N ILE A 117 10.72 4.84 -4.36
CA ILE A 117 10.57 3.40 -4.08
C ILE A 117 9.12 2.95 -4.29
N GLN A 118 8.16 3.63 -3.65
CA GLN A 118 6.74 3.25 -3.70
C GLN A 118 6.15 3.46 -5.10
N GLY A 119 6.42 4.61 -5.71
CA GLY A 119 6.02 4.89 -7.09
C GLY A 119 6.69 3.92 -8.07
N GLY A 120 7.98 3.63 -7.88
CA GLY A 120 8.73 2.66 -8.67
C GLY A 120 8.15 1.25 -8.57
N ILE A 121 7.75 0.80 -7.37
CA ILE A 121 7.04 -0.48 -7.18
C ILE A 121 5.68 -0.46 -7.87
N GLY A 122 4.91 0.63 -7.74
CA GLY A 122 3.62 0.77 -8.43
C GLY A 122 3.76 0.65 -9.96
N LEU A 123 4.76 1.33 -10.54
CA LEU A 123 5.12 1.22 -11.96
C LEU A 123 5.54 -0.21 -12.33
N ALA A 124 6.41 -0.83 -11.53
CA ALA A 124 6.86 -2.21 -11.72
C ALA A 124 5.67 -3.20 -11.77
N LEU A 125 4.71 -3.04 -10.86
CA LEU A 125 3.52 -3.88 -10.79
C LEU A 125 2.54 -3.63 -11.95
N MET A 126 2.49 -2.42 -12.51
CA MET A 126 1.73 -2.19 -13.75
C MET A 126 2.30 -2.99 -14.94
N PHE A 127 3.61 -3.20 -15.02
CA PHE A 127 4.20 -4.09 -16.03
C PHE A 127 3.81 -5.55 -15.81
N TRP A 128 3.68 -5.99 -14.55
CA TRP A 128 3.15 -7.31 -14.26
C TRP A 128 1.66 -7.39 -14.64
N LEU A 129 0.86 -6.37 -14.35
CA LEU A 129 -0.57 -6.32 -14.68
C LEU A 129 -0.84 -6.56 -16.18
N TYR A 130 0.02 -6.06 -17.06
CA TYR A 130 -0.09 -6.27 -18.51
C TYR A 130 -0.13 -7.74 -18.94
N GLN A 131 0.47 -8.62 -18.14
CA GLN A 131 0.64 -10.04 -18.47
C GLN A 131 -0.35 -10.96 -17.74
N VAL A 132 -1.27 -10.40 -16.96
CA VAL A 132 -2.19 -11.17 -16.12
C VAL A 132 -3.27 -11.86 -16.96
N LYS A 133 -3.53 -13.12 -16.59
CA LYS A 133 -4.58 -13.97 -17.19
C LYS A 133 -5.72 -14.34 -16.23
N LYS A 134 -5.61 -13.95 -14.96
CA LYS A 134 -6.58 -14.29 -13.92
C LYS A 134 -7.18 -13.01 -13.34
N ILE A 135 -8.50 -12.89 -13.34
CA ILE A 135 -9.21 -11.70 -12.88
C ILE A 135 -8.86 -11.30 -11.44
N TYR A 136 -8.78 -12.26 -10.52
CA TYR A 136 -8.46 -11.99 -9.12
C TYR A 136 -7.02 -11.49 -8.93
N ILE A 137 -6.08 -11.87 -9.80
CA ILE A 137 -4.72 -11.31 -9.80
C ILE A 137 -4.73 -9.88 -10.35
N ALA A 138 -5.56 -9.59 -11.35
CA ALA A 138 -5.70 -8.23 -11.88
C ALA A 138 -6.29 -7.28 -10.82
N ILE A 139 -7.29 -7.74 -10.07
CA ILE A 139 -7.87 -7.01 -8.94
C ILE A 139 -6.82 -6.83 -7.83
N ALA A 140 -6.10 -7.89 -7.45
CA ALA A 140 -5.07 -7.82 -6.42
C ALA A 140 -3.95 -6.82 -6.79
N LEU A 141 -3.46 -6.86 -8.03
CA LEU A 141 -2.49 -5.87 -8.51
C LEU A 141 -3.08 -4.48 -8.54
N GLY A 142 -4.34 -4.31 -8.98
CA GLY A 142 -5.04 -3.03 -8.95
C GLY A 142 -5.11 -2.44 -7.54
N LEU A 143 -5.41 -3.25 -6.52
CA LEU A 143 -5.42 -2.83 -5.11
C LEU A 143 -4.04 -2.33 -4.66
N VAL A 144 -2.98 -3.09 -4.92
CA VAL A 144 -1.61 -2.72 -4.53
C VAL A 144 -1.13 -1.47 -5.28
N ILE A 145 -1.38 -1.40 -6.60
CA ILE A 145 -1.01 -0.26 -7.44
C ILE A 145 -1.75 1.00 -6.98
N GLY A 146 -3.07 0.91 -6.77
CA GLY A 146 -3.89 2.02 -6.32
C GLY A 146 -3.45 2.56 -4.96
N GLY A 147 -3.22 1.68 -3.98
CA GLY A 147 -2.73 2.08 -2.67
C GLY A 147 -1.30 2.66 -2.72
N ALA A 148 -0.42 2.08 -3.54
CA ALA A 148 0.93 2.60 -3.71
C ALA A 148 0.92 4.03 -4.27
N PHE A 149 0.08 4.31 -5.28
CA PHE A 149 -0.05 5.65 -5.82
C PHE A 149 -0.78 6.62 -4.89
N GLY A 150 -1.80 6.20 -4.14
CA GLY A 150 -2.47 7.05 -3.14
C GLY A 150 -1.50 7.61 -2.11
N ASN A 151 -0.66 6.73 -1.53
CA ASN A 151 0.38 7.11 -0.59
C ASN A 151 1.56 7.88 -1.25
N THR A 152 1.84 7.65 -2.54
CA THR A 152 2.85 8.41 -3.28
C THR A 152 2.38 9.85 -3.51
N VAL A 153 1.11 10.04 -3.89
CA VAL A 153 0.51 11.37 -4.11
C VAL A 153 0.56 12.19 -2.82
N ASP A 154 0.22 11.59 -1.68
CA ASP A 154 0.35 12.25 -0.37
C ASP A 154 1.77 12.76 -0.12
N ARG A 155 2.79 11.93 -0.34
CA ARG A 155 4.19 12.31 -0.12
C ARG A 155 4.64 13.41 -1.07
N VAL A 156 4.20 13.37 -2.33
CA VAL A 156 4.50 14.45 -3.30
C VAL A 156 3.86 15.77 -2.87
N MET A 157 2.62 15.73 -2.37
CA MET A 157 1.85 16.93 -2.04
C MET A 157 2.16 17.50 -0.66
N ASN A 158 2.41 16.64 0.32
CA ASN A 158 2.46 17.00 1.75
C ASN A 158 3.77 16.59 2.43
N GLY A 159 4.68 15.87 1.75
CA GLY A 159 5.91 15.33 2.35
C GLY A 159 5.68 14.18 3.33
N ALA A 160 4.44 13.76 3.55
CA ALA A 160 4.05 12.71 4.50
C ALA A 160 2.74 12.06 4.05
N VAL A 161 2.45 10.87 4.58
CA VAL A 161 1.18 10.15 4.35
C VAL A 161 0.17 10.50 5.43
N ALA A 162 -1.07 10.72 5.03
CA ALA A 162 -2.18 10.94 5.97
C ALA A 162 -2.73 9.61 6.50
N ASP A 163 -2.48 9.32 7.77
CA ASP A 163 -2.99 8.15 8.47
C ASP A 163 -4.11 8.55 9.44
N PHE A 164 -5.20 7.77 9.48
CA PHE A 164 -6.40 8.15 10.20
C PHE A 164 -7.18 7.04 10.88
N LEU A 165 -6.86 5.77 10.60
CA LEU A 165 -7.46 4.62 11.28
C LEU A 165 -6.55 4.21 12.43
N ASP A 166 -7.01 4.38 13.67
CA ASP A 166 -6.29 3.96 14.88
C ASP A 166 -7.10 2.90 15.65
N PHE A 167 -6.53 1.70 15.77
CA PHE A 167 -7.12 0.58 16.50
C PHE A 167 -6.28 0.29 17.74
N TYR A 168 -6.92 0.12 18.89
CA TYR A 168 -6.22 -0.05 20.14
C TYR A 168 -6.96 -0.97 21.13
N LEU A 169 -6.20 -1.54 22.06
CA LEU A 169 -6.72 -2.32 23.18
C LEU A 169 -6.06 -1.82 24.48
N GLY A 170 -6.85 -1.19 25.35
CA GLY A 170 -6.31 -0.50 26.52
C GLY A 170 -5.37 0.63 26.10
N SER A 171 -4.12 0.59 26.56
CA SER A 171 -3.06 1.55 26.20
C SER A 171 -2.23 1.14 24.97
N TYR A 172 -2.50 -0.02 24.38
CA TYR A 172 -1.74 -0.53 23.25
C TYR A 172 -2.41 -0.15 21.93
N HIS A 173 -1.74 0.70 21.15
CA HIS A 173 -2.21 1.14 19.84
C HIS A 173 -1.49 0.37 18.73
N TRP A 174 -2.26 -0.11 17.76
CA TRP A 174 -1.72 -0.48 16.46
C TRP A 174 -1.30 0.79 15.72
N PRO A 175 -0.20 0.79 14.94
CA PRO A 175 0.18 1.97 14.18
C PRO A 175 -0.96 2.44 13.28
N ALA A 176 -1.25 3.73 13.32
CA ALA A 176 -2.28 4.30 12.47
C ALA A 176 -2.00 4.00 10.99
N PHE A 177 -3.07 3.77 10.23
CA PHE A 177 -3.00 3.45 8.80
C PHE A 177 -4.18 4.07 8.04
N ASN A 178 -4.21 3.87 6.73
CA ASN A 178 -5.24 4.40 5.85
C ASN A 178 -5.83 3.34 4.90
N LEU A 179 -6.69 3.80 3.98
CA LEU A 179 -7.34 2.93 3.00
C LEU A 179 -6.33 2.35 2.00
N ALA A 180 -5.36 3.14 1.54
CA ALA A 180 -4.28 2.66 0.69
C ALA A 180 -3.49 1.50 1.33
N ASP A 181 -3.15 1.59 2.62
CA ASP A 181 -2.44 0.53 3.33
C ASP A 181 -3.28 -0.75 3.43
N SER A 182 -4.58 -0.60 3.69
CA SER A 182 -5.53 -1.71 3.72
C SER A 182 -5.62 -2.42 2.36
N ALA A 183 -5.70 -1.64 1.27
CA ALA A 183 -5.74 -2.16 -0.09
C ALA A 183 -4.43 -2.89 -0.46
N ILE A 184 -3.27 -2.32 -0.11
CA ILE A 184 -1.96 -2.96 -0.29
C ILE A 184 -1.92 -4.28 0.45
N PHE A 185 -2.31 -4.31 1.73
CA PHE A 185 -2.28 -5.51 2.55
C PHE A 185 -3.14 -6.63 1.94
N ILE A 186 -4.40 -6.33 1.60
CA ILE A 186 -5.32 -7.30 0.99
C ILE A 186 -4.78 -7.80 -0.35
N GLY A 187 -4.31 -6.90 -1.21
CA GLY A 187 -3.74 -7.26 -2.51
C GLY A 187 -2.52 -8.17 -2.37
N ILE A 188 -1.59 -7.85 -1.48
CA ILE A 188 -0.42 -8.69 -1.20
C ILE A 188 -0.83 -10.07 -0.67
N MET A 189 -1.80 -10.14 0.25
CA MET A 189 -2.30 -11.43 0.77
C MET A 189 -2.84 -12.32 -0.35
N VAL A 190 -3.61 -11.76 -1.29
CA VAL A 190 -4.10 -12.52 -2.46
C VAL A 190 -2.97 -13.01 -3.36
N LEU A 191 -1.97 -12.17 -3.63
CA LEU A 191 -0.81 -12.54 -4.46
C LEU A 191 0.03 -13.65 -3.82
N ILE A 192 0.26 -13.56 -2.51
CA ILE A 192 0.93 -14.60 -1.74
C ILE A 192 0.13 -15.90 -1.77
N PHE A 193 -1.18 -15.81 -1.56
CA PHE A 193 -2.04 -17.00 -1.54
C PHE A 193 -2.04 -17.73 -2.90
N ASP A 194 -2.12 -17.01 -4.02
CA ASP A 194 -2.03 -17.62 -5.36
C ASP A 194 -0.70 -18.33 -5.58
N GLU A 195 0.40 -17.68 -5.20
CA GLU A 195 1.75 -18.18 -5.50
C GLU A 195 2.06 -19.47 -4.74
N PHE A 196 1.64 -19.57 -3.48
CA PHE A 196 2.02 -20.70 -2.63
C PHE A 196 0.97 -21.79 -2.52
N PHE A 197 -0.31 -21.46 -2.61
CA PHE A 197 -1.40 -22.43 -2.42
C PHE A 197 -2.09 -22.82 -3.72
N ILE A 198 -2.17 -21.96 -4.74
CA ILE A 198 -2.89 -22.32 -5.98
C ILE A 198 -1.95 -22.93 -7.02
N ASN A 199 -0.78 -22.32 -7.24
CA ASN A 199 0.14 -22.78 -8.28
C ASN A 199 0.90 -24.07 -7.89
N LYS A 200 1.07 -24.36 -6.59
CA LYS A 200 1.72 -25.59 -6.12
C LYS A 200 0.84 -26.83 -6.29
N PHE A 201 -0.48 -26.71 -6.11
CA PHE A 201 -1.42 -27.83 -6.34
C PHE A 201 -1.48 -28.24 -7.82
N LYS A 202 -1.37 -27.29 -8.76
CA LYS A 202 -1.31 -27.60 -10.20
C LYS A 202 0.00 -28.24 -10.69
N LYS A 203 1.07 -28.19 -9.90
CA LYS A 203 2.34 -28.87 -10.21
C LYS A 203 2.40 -30.29 -9.64
N ASN A 204 1.52 -30.62 -8.70
CA ASN A 204 1.48 -31.89 -7.99
C ASN A 204 0.29 -32.79 -8.41
N VAL A 205 -0.47 -32.37 -9.43
CA VAL A 205 -1.52 -33.12 -10.12
C VAL A 205 -1.13 -33.17 -11.59
#